data_AF-A0A699PYB7-F1
#
_entry.id   AF-A0A699PYB7-F1
#
_cell.length_a   1.000
_cell.length_b   1.000
_cell.length_c   1.000
_cell.angle_alpha   90.00
_cell.angle_beta   90.00
_cell.angle_gamma   90.00
#
_symmetry.space_group_name_H-M   'P 1'
#
loop_
_entity.id
_entity.type
_entity.pdbx_description
1 polymer ?
#
loop_
_entity_poly.entity_id
_entity_poly.type
_entity_poly.pdbx_seq_one_letter_code
_entity_poly.pdbx_strand_id
1 'polypeptide(L)'
;MEFQQLAYALLLAINLIHGVHSAVFTIRNNCPYSIAPATLTGGGAAASTTGFQLASGASNNINIPTPWTACNGAGAKPPATLAEFTIGGSGGKDFYDVSLVDGFNLPVSIVPNGGCARSDCPVDINARCPSQFALRNRAGAAIGCT
;
A
#
# COMPACT_ATOMS: atom_id res chain seq x y z
N MET A 1 -22.60 21.87 44.75
CA MET A 1 -23.06 21.27 43.48
C MET A 1 -22.07 21.44 42.32
N GLU A 2 -20.96 22.18 42.48
CA GLU A 2 -19.99 22.41 41.38
C GLU A 2 -18.93 21.30 41.18
N PHE A 3 -18.51 20.60 42.25
CA PHE A 3 -17.49 19.54 42.13
C PHE A 3 -17.97 18.29 41.37
N GLN A 4 -19.27 17.98 41.43
CA GLN A 4 -19.86 16.80 40.79
C GLN A 4 -19.86 16.93 39.25
N GLN A 5 -20.01 18.14 38.74
CA GLN A 5 -20.11 18.41 37.30
C GLN A 5 -18.74 18.38 36.62
N LEU A 6 -17.69 18.83 37.31
CA LEU A 6 -16.30 18.71 36.87
C LEU A 6 -15.85 17.25 36.78
N ALA A 7 -16.25 16.40 37.74
CA ALA A 7 -15.93 14.97 37.71
C ALA A 7 -16.60 14.24 36.52
N TYR A 8 -17.87 14.56 36.22
CA TYR A 8 -18.58 13.99 35.07
C TYR A 8 -18.01 14.45 33.73
N ALA A 9 -17.62 15.72 33.61
CA ALA A 9 -16.96 16.25 32.42
C ALA A 9 -15.58 15.59 32.17
N LEU A 10 -14.82 15.34 33.24
CA LEU A 10 -13.52 14.66 33.16
C LEU A 10 -13.65 13.18 32.77
N LEU A 11 -14.66 12.47 33.29
CA LEU A 11 -14.95 11.07 32.94
C LEU A 11 -15.45 10.90 31.49
N LEU A 12 -16.22 11.87 30.96
CA LEU A 12 -16.61 11.91 29.55
C LEU A 12 -15.41 12.18 28.63
N ALA A 13 -14.46 13.03 29.05
CA ALA A 13 -13.24 13.32 28.28
C ALA A 13 -12.29 12.12 28.16
N ILE A 14 -12.22 11.23 29.17
CA ILE A 14 -11.36 10.03 29.15
C ILE A 14 -11.85 8.98 28.13
N ASN A 15 -13.15 8.93 27.83
CA ASN A 15 -13.73 8.01 26.84
C ASN A 15 -13.61 8.49 25.37
N LEU A 16 -13.10 9.70 25.13
CA LEU A 16 -12.93 10.27 23.78
C LEU A 16 -11.54 10.04 23.18
N ILE A 17 -10.63 9.41 23.91
CA ILE A 17 -9.25 9.14 23.46
C ILE A 17 -9.14 7.73 22.84
N HIS A 18 -10.01 7.41 21.87
CA HIS A 18 -9.74 6.28 21.00
C HIS A 18 -8.67 6.74 20.00
N GLY A 19 -7.40 6.43 20.31
CA GLY A 19 -6.28 6.77 19.45
C GLY A 19 -6.52 6.26 18.03
N VAL A 20 -6.52 7.18 17.06
CA VAL A 20 -6.51 6.83 15.64
C VAL A 20 -5.16 6.15 15.39
N HIS A 21 -5.13 4.82 15.42
CA HIS A 21 -3.96 4.09 14.96
C HIS A 21 -3.83 4.36 13.45
N SER A 22 -2.71 4.91 13.01
CA SER A 22 -2.40 5.04 11.59
C SER A 22 -1.14 4.24 11.31
N ALA A 23 -1.10 3.60 10.14
CA ALA A 23 0.14 3.03 9.62
C ALA A 23 0.81 4.07 8.72
N VAL A 24 2.13 4.14 8.79
CA VAL A 24 2.94 4.96 7.87
C VAL A 24 3.65 4.01 6.92
N PHE A 25 3.32 4.12 5.63
CA PHE A 25 4.01 3.37 4.59
C PHE A 25 5.12 4.25 4.01
N THR A 26 6.36 3.78 4.08
CA THR A 26 7.48 4.39 3.36
C THR A 26 7.63 3.71 2.01
N ILE A 27 7.31 4.44 0.94
CA ILE A 27 7.49 3.98 -0.43
C ILE A 27 8.87 4.41 -0.90
N ARG A 28 9.72 3.43 -1.22
CA ARG A 28 11.08 3.67 -1.73
C ARG A 28 11.20 3.18 -3.16
N ASN A 29 11.65 4.07 -4.04
CA ASN A 29 11.97 3.71 -5.42
C ASN A 29 13.45 3.31 -5.52
N ASN A 30 13.71 2.03 -5.76
CA ASN A 30 15.05 1.52 -6.03
C ASN A 30 15.28 1.20 -7.53
N CYS A 31 14.32 1.55 -8.40
CA CYS A 31 14.48 1.45 -9.84
C CYS A 31 15.42 2.55 -10.35
N PRO A 32 16.16 2.34 -11.46
CA PRO A 32 17.05 3.34 -12.04
C PRO A 32 16.30 4.46 -12.80
N TYR A 33 14.98 4.51 -12.70
CA TYR A 33 14.10 5.49 -13.36
C TYR A 33 12.99 5.94 -12.41
N SER A 34 12.35 7.06 -12.74
CA SER A 34 11.19 7.55 -11.99
C SER A 34 9.99 6.63 -12.14
N ILE A 35 9.27 6.41 -11.04
CA ILE A 35 8.02 5.66 -11.00
C ILE A 35 6.89 6.56 -10.52
N ALA A 36 5.65 6.13 -10.74
CA ALA A 36 4.46 6.82 -10.24
C ALA A 36 3.63 5.86 -9.39
N PRO A 37 3.93 5.71 -8.09
CA PRO A 37 3.14 4.88 -7.20
C PRO A 37 1.74 5.48 -7.05
N ALA A 38 0.74 4.62 -6.95
CA ALA A 38 -0.65 4.99 -6.72
C ALA A 38 -1.20 4.21 -5.55
N THR A 39 -2.16 4.79 -4.84
CA THR A 39 -2.93 4.09 -3.81
C THR A 39 -4.39 4.08 -4.20
N LEU A 40 -5.06 3.00 -3.82
CA LEU A 40 -6.49 2.84 -4.03
C LEU A 40 -7.09 2.24 -2.77
N THR A 41 -8.10 2.90 -2.22
CA THR A 41 -8.77 2.49 -0.98
C THR A 41 -10.05 1.75 -1.34
N GLY A 42 -10.15 0.47 -0.94
CA GLY A 42 -11.34 -0.36 -1.11
C GLY A 42 -12.39 -0.16 -0.03
N GLY A 43 -11.94 0.10 1.19
CA GLY A 43 -12.78 0.32 2.36
C GLY A 43 -12.00 0.95 3.49
N GLY A 44 -12.69 1.74 4.31
CA GLY A 44 -12.07 2.60 5.32
C GLY A 44 -11.89 4.04 4.84
N ALA A 45 -11.16 4.84 5.62
CA ALA A 45 -10.85 6.22 5.24
C ALA A 45 -9.76 6.26 4.16
N ALA A 46 -9.74 7.30 3.32
CA ALA A 46 -8.78 7.41 2.23
C ALA A 46 -7.34 7.55 2.73
N ALA A 47 -6.39 6.99 1.98
CA ALA A 47 -4.96 7.25 2.17
C ALA A 47 -4.62 8.74 1.92
N SER A 48 -3.50 9.21 2.44
CA SER A 48 -3.11 10.64 2.33
C SER A 48 -2.84 11.13 0.91
N THR A 49 -2.62 10.24 -0.06
CA THR A 49 -2.49 10.56 -1.49
C THR A 49 -2.89 9.37 -2.34
N THR A 50 -3.52 9.60 -3.49
CA THR A 50 -3.89 8.57 -4.47
C THR A 50 -2.78 8.32 -5.51
N GLY A 51 -1.79 9.21 -5.60
CA GLY A 51 -0.65 9.02 -6.49
C GLY A 51 0.35 10.16 -6.47
N PHE A 52 1.60 9.86 -6.80
CA PHE A 52 2.68 10.84 -6.85
C PHE A 52 3.82 10.35 -7.74
N GLN A 53 4.65 11.28 -8.21
CA GLN A 53 5.90 10.93 -8.88
C GLN A 53 6.99 10.65 -7.84
N LEU A 54 7.79 9.61 -8.06
CA LEU A 54 8.89 9.24 -7.18
C LEU A 54 10.15 8.98 -8.01
N ALA A 55 11.12 9.89 -7.89
CA ALA A 55 12.39 9.81 -8.61
C ALA A 55 13.20 8.56 -8.21
N SER A 56 14.13 8.16 -9.07
CA SER A 56 15.09 7.07 -8.78
C SER A 56 15.83 7.34 -7.47
N GLY A 57 15.86 6.34 -6.57
CA GLY A 57 16.51 6.42 -5.27
C GLY A 57 15.74 7.20 -4.20
N ALA A 58 14.65 7.87 -4.56
CA ALA A 58 13.85 8.67 -3.62
C ALA A 58 12.93 7.80 -2.76
N SER A 59 12.48 8.38 -1.64
CA SER A 59 11.46 7.79 -0.78
C SER A 59 10.41 8.84 -0.41
N ASN A 60 9.18 8.40 -0.19
CA ASN A 60 8.10 9.24 0.31
C ASN A 60 7.23 8.45 1.29
N ASN A 61 6.60 9.15 2.23
CA ASN A 61 5.70 8.54 3.22
C ASN A 61 4.23 8.74 2.84
N ILE A 62 3.42 7.72 3.07
CA ILE A 62 1.96 7.76 2.92
C ILE A 62 1.35 7.39 4.26
N ASN A 63 0.42 8.21 4.73
CA ASN A 63 -0.36 7.89 5.92
C ASN A 63 -1.56 7.06 5.51
N ILE A 64 -1.72 5.92 6.18
CA ILE A 64 -2.81 4.97 5.99
C ILE A 64 -3.63 4.95 7.27
N PRO A 65 -4.89 5.40 7.24
CA PRO A 65 -5.76 5.35 8.41
C PRO A 65 -6.09 3.89 8.77
N THR A 66 -6.55 3.63 10.00
CA THR A 66 -7.16 2.33 10.36
C THR A 66 -8.67 2.52 10.60
N PRO A 67 -9.52 1.55 10.19
CA PRO A 67 -9.19 0.43 9.30
C PRO A 67 -8.98 0.91 7.86
N TRP A 68 -8.19 0.15 7.09
CA TRP A 68 -7.99 0.39 5.66
C TRP A 68 -7.85 -0.92 4.91
N THR A 69 -8.49 -1.05 3.76
CA THR A 69 -8.47 -2.29 2.96
C THR A 69 -8.21 -1.98 1.49
N ALA A 70 -7.46 -2.87 0.84
CA ALA A 70 -7.28 -2.88 -0.60
C ALA A 70 -8.61 -3.10 -1.35
N CYS A 71 -8.61 -2.75 -2.63
CA CYS A 71 -9.82 -2.61 -3.46
C CYS A 71 -10.38 -3.92 -4.03
N ASN A 72 -10.27 -5.05 -3.31
CA ASN A 72 -10.73 -6.38 -3.75
C ASN A 72 -10.28 -6.75 -5.18
N GLY A 73 -9.00 -6.53 -5.51
CA GLY A 73 -8.46 -6.78 -6.86
C GLY A 73 -8.81 -5.73 -7.91
N ALA A 74 -9.57 -4.67 -7.59
CA ALA A 74 -9.58 -3.48 -8.44
C ALA A 74 -8.23 -2.76 -8.27
N GLY A 75 -7.54 -2.54 -9.39
CA GLY A 75 -6.18 -2.03 -9.38
C GLY A 75 -5.88 -1.09 -10.55
N ALA A 76 -4.59 -0.85 -10.77
CA ALA A 76 -4.13 -0.16 -11.97
C ALA A 76 -4.48 -0.99 -13.22
N LYS A 77 -4.57 -0.34 -14.39
CA LYS A 77 -4.78 -1.05 -15.66
C LYS A 77 -3.68 -2.11 -15.86
N PRO A 78 -4.01 -3.42 -15.96
CA PRO A 78 -3.03 -4.48 -16.17
C PRO A 78 -2.16 -4.27 -17.43
N PRO A 79 -0.90 -4.74 -17.43
CA PRO A 79 -0.24 -5.48 -16.35
C PRO A 79 0.30 -4.57 -15.22
N ALA A 80 0.07 -4.95 -13.96
CA ALA A 80 0.52 -4.20 -12.79
C ALA A 80 0.80 -5.13 -11.59
N THR A 81 2.01 -5.05 -11.05
CA THR A 81 2.33 -5.67 -9.76
C THR A 81 1.62 -4.90 -8.66
N LEU A 82 0.85 -5.59 -7.81
CA LEU A 82 0.10 -4.96 -6.71
C LEU A 82 0.78 -5.26 -5.36
N ALA A 83 0.76 -4.26 -4.48
CA ALA A 83 1.02 -4.44 -3.06
C ALA A 83 -0.30 -4.24 -2.32
N GLU A 84 -0.86 -5.32 -1.80
CA GLU A 84 -2.18 -5.35 -1.18
C GLU A 84 -2.04 -5.30 0.34
N PHE A 85 -2.90 -4.53 1.01
CA PHE A 85 -2.91 -4.42 2.47
C PHE A 85 -4.34 -4.43 3.02
N THR A 86 -4.49 -5.07 4.16
CA THR A 86 -5.65 -4.97 5.06
C THR A 86 -5.10 -4.56 6.42
N ILE A 87 -5.39 -3.34 6.84
CA ILE A 87 -4.85 -2.70 8.03
C ILE A 87 -5.94 -2.61 9.11
N GLY A 88 -5.64 -3.13 10.31
CA GLY A 88 -6.62 -3.28 11.38
C GLY A 88 -7.73 -4.28 11.04
N GLY A 89 -7.39 -5.37 10.34
CA GLY A 89 -8.31 -6.42 9.91
C GLY A 89 -8.80 -7.32 11.05
N SER A 90 -9.11 -8.58 10.73
CA SER A 90 -9.65 -9.54 11.71
C SER A 90 -8.73 -9.69 12.94
N GLY A 91 -9.31 -9.48 14.13
CA GLY A 91 -8.57 -9.49 15.40
C GLY A 91 -7.57 -8.35 15.57
N GLY A 92 -7.73 -7.24 14.84
CA GLY A 92 -6.81 -6.10 14.86
C GLY A 92 -5.47 -6.37 14.17
N LYS A 93 -5.39 -7.44 13.34
CA LYS A 93 -4.17 -7.82 12.63
C LYS A 93 -4.08 -7.15 11.27
N ASP A 94 -2.86 -6.88 10.86
CA ASP A 94 -2.55 -6.45 9.50
C ASP A 94 -2.23 -7.65 8.61
N PHE A 95 -2.76 -7.64 7.39
CA PHE A 95 -2.48 -8.61 6.34
C PHE A 95 -1.96 -7.89 5.12
N TYR A 96 -1.02 -8.49 4.41
CA TYR A 96 -0.42 -7.90 3.22
C TYR A 96 0.21 -8.97 2.34
N ASP A 97 0.27 -8.70 1.05
CA ASP A 97 0.94 -9.53 0.06
C ASP A 97 1.33 -8.74 -1.19
N VAL A 98 2.31 -9.27 -1.92
CA VAL A 98 2.59 -8.86 -3.29
C VAL A 98 1.84 -9.78 -4.23
N SER A 99 0.98 -9.20 -5.06
CA SER A 99 0.07 -9.92 -5.94
C SER A 99 0.41 -9.67 -7.41
N LEU A 100 0.38 -10.76 -8.18
CA LEU A 100 0.58 -10.77 -9.64
C LEU A 100 -0.71 -11.17 -10.37
N VAL A 101 -1.87 -11.13 -9.70
CA VAL A 101 -3.17 -11.45 -10.30
C VAL A 101 -3.45 -10.53 -11.50
N ASP A 102 -3.05 -9.26 -11.39
CA ASP A 102 -3.14 -8.24 -12.45
C ASP A 102 -1.87 -8.17 -13.32
N GLY A 103 -1.01 -9.19 -13.26
CA GLY A 103 0.24 -9.26 -13.99
C GLY A 103 1.42 -8.58 -13.28
N PHE A 104 2.48 -8.33 -14.04
CA PHE A 104 3.74 -7.79 -13.57
C PHE A 104 4.16 -6.61 -14.42
N ASN A 105 4.65 -5.55 -13.77
CA ASN A 105 5.36 -4.46 -14.46
C ASN A 105 6.70 -4.14 -13.79
N LEU A 106 6.76 -4.17 -12.47
CA LEU A 106 7.94 -3.86 -11.66
C LEU A 106 8.11 -4.86 -10.50
N PRO A 107 9.35 -5.19 -10.11
CA PRO A 107 9.60 -5.89 -8.84
C PRO A 107 9.15 -5.05 -7.65
N VAL A 108 8.45 -5.65 -6.70
CA VAL A 108 7.94 -4.98 -5.49
C VAL A 108 8.23 -5.85 -4.26
N SER A 109 8.50 -5.20 -3.13
CA SER A 109 8.67 -5.85 -1.82
C SER A 109 7.98 -5.06 -0.72
N ILE A 110 7.30 -5.77 0.17
CA ILE A 110 6.73 -5.26 1.42
C ILE A 110 7.61 -5.76 2.57
N VAL A 111 8.17 -4.82 3.34
CA VAL A 111 9.04 -5.11 4.48
C VAL A 111 8.44 -4.49 5.74
N PRO A 112 7.77 -5.28 6.60
CA PRO A 112 7.12 -4.76 7.80
C PRO A 112 8.12 -4.34 8.89
N ASN A 113 7.91 -3.17 9.50
CA ASN A 113 8.69 -2.68 10.65
C ASN A 113 8.14 -3.23 12.00
N GLY A 114 7.92 -4.55 12.09
CA GLY A 114 7.29 -5.17 13.26
C GLY A 114 7.65 -6.65 13.48
N GLY A 115 8.69 -7.15 12.80
CA GLY A 115 9.11 -8.55 12.92
C GLY A 115 8.24 -9.55 12.14
N CYS A 116 7.27 -9.09 11.35
CA CYS A 116 6.49 -9.93 10.45
C CYS A 116 7.29 -10.31 9.19
N ALA A 117 6.87 -11.37 8.50
CA ALA A 117 7.54 -11.87 7.29
C ALA A 117 7.50 -10.85 6.15
N ARG A 118 8.58 -10.81 5.36
CA ARG A 118 8.62 -10.04 4.11
C ARG A 118 7.76 -10.72 3.03
N SER A 119 7.07 -9.93 2.21
CA SER A 119 6.39 -10.42 0.99
C SER A 119 7.01 -9.71 -0.23
N ASP A 120 7.47 -10.44 -1.24
CA ASP A 120 8.10 -9.83 -2.41
C ASP A 120 8.00 -10.65 -3.70
N CYS A 121 8.11 -9.94 -4.81
CA CYS A 121 8.37 -10.49 -6.14
C CYS A 121 9.65 -9.82 -6.67
N PRO A 122 10.84 -10.37 -6.39
CA PRO A 122 12.11 -9.67 -6.64
C PRO A 122 12.64 -9.85 -8.06
N VAL A 123 12.10 -10.78 -8.84
CA VAL A 123 12.60 -11.14 -10.17
C VAL A 123 11.94 -10.27 -11.23
N ASP A 124 12.72 -9.80 -12.21
CA ASP A 124 12.18 -9.15 -13.40
C ASP A 124 11.51 -10.18 -14.33
N ILE A 125 10.18 -10.32 -14.20
CA ILE A 125 9.39 -11.23 -15.04
C ILE A 125 9.37 -10.75 -16.49
N ASN A 126 9.54 -9.46 -16.77
CA ASN A 126 9.54 -8.94 -18.14
C ASN A 126 10.67 -9.56 -18.99
N ALA A 127 11.80 -9.89 -18.36
CA ALA A 127 12.94 -10.53 -19.01
C ALA A 127 12.64 -11.96 -19.53
N ARG A 128 11.60 -12.62 -19.00
CA ARG A 128 11.20 -13.99 -19.38
C ARG A 128 9.72 -14.08 -19.81
N CYS A 129 9.07 -12.94 -20.02
CA CYS A 129 7.66 -12.92 -20.39
C CYS A 129 7.45 -13.51 -21.79
N PRO A 130 6.61 -14.55 -21.95
CA PRO A 130 6.28 -15.08 -23.27
C PRO A 130 5.71 -14.00 -24.18
N SER A 131 6.00 -14.06 -25.47
CA SER A 131 5.64 -12.99 -26.42
C SER A 131 4.15 -12.67 -26.46
N GLN A 132 3.28 -13.67 -26.30
CA GLN A 132 1.82 -13.54 -26.28
C GLN A 132 1.26 -12.81 -25.04
N PHE A 133 2.08 -12.67 -24.00
CA PHE A 133 1.73 -12.10 -22.69
C PHE A 133 2.45 -10.77 -22.43
N ALA A 134 3.41 -10.42 -23.28
CA ALA A 134 4.26 -9.25 -23.09
C ALA A 134 3.61 -7.97 -23.61
N LEU A 135 3.40 -7.01 -22.72
CA LEU A 135 3.19 -5.62 -23.12
C LEU A 135 4.55 -5.01 -23.49
N ARG A 136 4.69 -4.51 -24.72
CA ARG A 136 5.96 -3.99 -25.24
C ARG A 136 5.92 -2.49 -25.49
N ASN A 137 7.06 -1.83 -25.26
CA ASN A 137 7.24 -0.44 -25.66
C ASN A 137 7.62 -0.32 -27.16
N ARG A 138 7.80 0.92 -27.65
CA ARG A 138 8.17 1.19 -29.06
C ARG A 138 9.52 0.58 -29.47
N ALA A 139 10.44 0.35 -28.53
CA ALA A 139 11.72 -0.29 -28.79
C ALA A 139 11.63 -1.82 -28.79
N GLY A 140 10.43 -2.40 -28.60
CA GLY A 140 10.19 -3.83 -28.55
C GLY A 140 10.55 -4.49 -27.21
N ALA A 141 11.00 -3.72 -26.21
CA ALA A 141 11.27 -4.26 -24.88
C ALA A 141 9.95 -4.54 -24.13
N ALA A 142 9.88 -5.68 -23.42
CA ALA A 142 8.76 -5.98 -22.54
C ALA A 142 8.80 -5.04 -21.33
N ILE A 143 7.69 -4.36 -21.07
CA ILE A 143 7.49 -3.43 -19.94
C ILE A 143 6.37 -3.89 -19.00
N GLY A 144 5.74 -5.01 -19.33
CA GLY A 144 4.80 -5.70 -18.46
C GLY A 144 4.46 -7.09 -19.01
N CYS A 145 3.91 -7.94 -18.14
CA CYS A 145 3.56 -9.33 -18.42
C CYS A 145 2.22 -9.68 -17.77
N THR A 146 1.28 -10.30 -18.50
CA THR A 146 -0.03 -10.73 -17.99
C THR A 146 -0.42 -12.12 -18.44
#